data_AF-A0A1G8DRC3-F1
#
_entry.id   AF-A0A1G8DRC3-F1
#
_cell.length_a   1.000
_cell.length_b   1.000
_cell.length_c   1.000
_cell.angle_alpha   90.00
_cell.angle_beta   90.00
_cell.angle_gamma   90.00
#
_symmetry.space_group_name_H-M   'P 1'
#
loop_
_entity.id
_entity.type
_entity.pdbx_description
1 polymer ?
#
loop_
_entity_poly.entity_id
_entity_poly.type
_entity_poly.pdbx_seq_one_letter_code
_entity_poly.pdbx_strand_id
1 'polypeptide(L)'
;MNEEYQDIFTTTACPTQQQLLDYVQDRLTAEERHEVELHLADCEMCSEAVEGLSAFEQKEKIPVWLRQMKWQMLRKLRARKRRKHQVSYFIELAIIVIVVLFIMLGAFWAYHFMSHK
;
A
#
# COMPACT_ATOMS: atom_id res chain seq x y z
N MET A 1 0.81 14.72 -17.79
CA MET A 1 0.13 14.39 -16.51
C MET A 1 -0.67 15.61 -16.13
N ASN A 2 -1.97 15.45 -15.88
CA ASN A 2 -2.92 16.56 -15.85
C ASN A 2 -2.82 17.31 -14.51
N GLU A 3 -2.67 18.62 -14.59
CA GLU A 3 -2.50 19.55 -13.44
C GLU A 3 -3.73 19.61 -12.54
N GLU A 4 -4.90 19.22 -13.07
CA GLU A 4 -6.20 19.19 -12.38
C GLU A 4 -6.26 18.24 -11.16
N TYR A 5 -5.36 17.26 -11.08
CA TYR A 5 -5.29 16.32 -9.94
C TYR A 5 -4.26 16.71 -8.89
N GLN A 6 -3.59 17.86 -9.01
CA GLN A 6 -2.66 18.31 -7.98
C GLN A 6 -3.40 18.87 -6.75
N ASP A 7 -4.64 19.31 -6.93
CA ASP A 7 -5.46 19.97 -5.89
C ASP A 7 -6.24 18.97 -5.00
N ILE A 8 -6.22 17.68 -5.32
CA ILE A 8 -6.68 16.62 -4.38
C ILE A 8 -5.56 16.20 -3.42
N PHE A 9 -4.33 16.66 -3.66
CA PHE A 9 -3.16 16.42 -2.81
C PHE A 9 -2.60 17.72 -2.23
N THR A 10 -3.34 18.83 -2.33
CA THR A 10 -2.98 20.07 -1.63
C THR A 10 -2.95 19.80 -0.13
N THR A 11 -1.96 20.43 0.51
CA THR A 11 -1.77 20.37 1.96
C THR A 11 -3.02 20.91 2.64
N THR A 12 -3.91 20.03 3.06
CA THR A 12 -5.03 20.40 3.92
C THR A 12 -4.43 21.09 5.14
N ALA A 13 -4.96 22.26 5.52
CA ALA A 13 -4.58 22.96 6.76
C ALA A 13 -4.96 22.18 8.03
N CYS A 14 -5.34 20.91 7.88
CA CYS A 14 -5.75 20.01 8.94
C CYS A 14 -4.54 19.51 9.75
N PRO A 15 -4.69 19.36 11.08
CA PRO A 15 -3.71 18.74 11.94
C PRO A 15 -3.37 17.33 11.43
N THR A 16 -2.11 16.95 11.61
CA THR A 16 -1.67 15.61 11.24
C THR A 16 -2.37 14.55 12.10
N GLN A 17 -2.49 13.32 11.58
CA GLN A 17 -3.06 12.21 12.33
C GLN A 17 -2.35 11.97 13.67
N GLN A 18 -1.03 12.21 13.75
CA GLN A 18 -0.27 12.06 15.00
C GLN A 18 -0.64 13.16 15.99
N GLN A 19 -0.77 14.41 15.56
CA GLN A 19 -1.20 15.51 16.43
C GLN A 19 -2.62 15.29 16.99
N LEU A 20 -3.56 14.78 16.19
CA LEU A 20 -4.90 14.43 16.69
C LEU A 20 -4.88 13.28 17.71
N LEU A 21 -4.00 12.28 17.51
CA LEU A 21 -3.81 11.20 18.48
C LEU A 21 -3.19 11.72 19.78
N ASP A 22 -2.19 12.59 19.68
CA ASP A 22 -1.51 13.20 20.82
C ASP A 22 -2.45 14.15 21.59
N TYR A 23 -3.35 14.84 20.88
CA TYR A 23 -4.45 15.62 21.47
C TYR A 23 -5.37 14.75 22.31
N VAL A 24 -5.87 13.63 21.76
CA VAL A 24 -6.77 12.70 22.48
C VAL A 24 -6.07 12.00 23.66
N GLN A 25 -4.76 11.88 23.62
CA GLN A 25 -3.92 11.28 24.67
C GLN A 25 -3.36 12.29 25.68
N ASP A 26 -3.73 13.58 25.60
CA ASP A 26 -3.23 14.66 26.47
C ASP A 26 -1.69 14.80 26.45
N ARG A 27 -1.05 14.59 25.29
CA ARG A 27 0.42 14.64 25.11
C ARG A 27 0.94 15.92 24.45
N LEU A 28 0.07 16.82 23.99
CA LEU A 28 0.43 18.09 23.36
C LEU A 28 0.79 19.16 24.41
N THR A 29 1.62 20.13 24.02
CA THR A 29 1.84 21.33 24.86
C THR A 29 0.59 22.22 24.86
N ALA A 30 0.52 23.17 25.79
CA ALA A 30 -0.64 24.07 25.89
C ALA A 30 -0.85 24.91 24.62
N GLU A 31 0.24 25.31 23.97
CA GLU A 31 0.24 26.08 22.73
C GLU A 31 -0.29 25.24 21.55
N GLU A 32 0.25 24.03 21.38
CA GLU A 32 -0.16 23.12 20.31
C GLU A 32 -1.62 22.66 20.48
N ARG A 33 -2.05 22.45 21.74
CA ARG A 33 -3.43 22.07 22.03
C ARG A 33 -4.41 23.18 21.62
N HIS A 34 -4.05 24.44 21.87
CA HIS A 34 -4.88 25.58 21.50
C HIS A 34 -5.04 25.71 19.98
N GLU A 35 -3.96 25.51 19.21
CA GLU A 35 -4.02 25.50 17.74
C GLU A 35 -4.93 24.39 17.19
N VAL A 36 -4.86 23.19 17.80
CA VAL A 36 -5.74 22.08 17.43
C VAL A 36 -7.20 22.37 17.79
N GLU A 37 -7.47 22.93 18.96
CA GLU A 37 -8.83 23.33 19.39
C GLU A 37 -9.45 24.38 18.43
N LEU A 38 -8.67 25.39 18.03
CA LEU A 38 -9.06 26.37 17.01
C LEU A 38 -9.43 25.69 15.70
N HIS A 39 -8.61 24.74 15.23
CA HIS A 39 -8.90 24.01 13.99
C HIS A 39 -10.14 23.12 14.10
N LEU A 40 -10.33 22.44 15.23
CA LEU A 40 -11.49 21.56 15.46
C LEU A 40 -12.80 22.34 15.48
N ALA A 41 -12.78 23.61 15.91
CA ALA A 41 -13.94 24.49 15.84
C ALA A 41 -14.34 24.86 14.39
N ASP A 42 -13.34 24.97 13.50
CA ASP A 42 -13.56 25.37 12.10
C ASP A 42 -13.75 24.18 11.14
N CYS A 43 -13.28 22.98 11.50
CA CYS A 43 -13.33 21.80 10.65
C CYS A 43 -14.17 20.65 11.24
N GLU A 44 -15.41 20.51 10.75
CA GLU A 44 -16.35 19.46 11.14
C GLU A 44 -15.75 18.05 10.98
N MET A 45 -15.04 17.80 9.88
CA MET A 45 -14.42 16.49 9.62
C MET A 45 -13.31 16.14 10.64
N CYS A 46 -12.53 17.13 11.10
CA CYS A 46 -11.53 16.89 12.13
C CYS A 46 -12.18 16.68 13.50
N SER A 47 -13.27 17.40 13.79
CA SER A 47 -14.07 17.22 15.01
C SER A 47 -14.64 15.80 15.11
N GLU A 48 -15.30 15.32 14.06
CA GLU A 48 -15.81 13.94 13.98
C GLU A 48 -14.69 12.91 14.13
N ALA A 49 -13.53 13.15 13.51
CA ALA A 49 -12.38 12.25 13.62
C ALA A 49 -11.85 12.16 15.06
N VAL A 50 -11.81 13.27 15.80
CA VAL A 50 -11.42 13.31 17.21
C VAL A 50 -12.45 12.62 18.09
N GLU A 51 -13.74 12.83 17.85
CA GLU A 51 -14.81 12.15 18.59
C GLU A 51 -14.68 10.63 18.44
N GLY A 52 -14.50 10.15 17.21
CA GLY A 52 -14.26 8.73 16.92
C GLY A 52 -12.98 8.18 17.58
N LEU A 53 -11.89 8.96 17.60
CA LEU A 53 -10.66 8.58 18.31
C LEU A 53 -10.85 8.56 19.84
N SER A 54 -11.66 9.47 20.38
CA SER A 54 -11.92 9.59 21.81
C SER A 54 -12.83 8.48 22.35
N ALA A 55 -13.69 7.91 21.50
CA ALA A 55 -14.61 6.83 21.82
C ALA A 55 -13.92 5.50 22.18
N PHE A 56 -12.61 5.38 21.89
CA PHE A 56 -11.82 4.21 22.30
C PHE A 56 -11.38 4.31 23.76
N GLU A 57 -11.89 3.43 24.63
CA GLU A 57 -11.54 3.38 26.07
C GLU A 57 -10.04 3.18 26.34
N GLN A 58 -9.33 2.45 25.47
CA GLN A 58 -7.91 2.11 25.66
C GLN A 58 -7.00 2.96 24.76
N LYS A 59 -7.02 4.28 24.98
CA LYS A 59 -6.26 5.28 24.22
C LYS A 59 -4.76 4.95 24.08
N GLU A 60 -4.16 4.35 25.10
CA GLU A 60 -2.74 3.95 25.12
C GLU A 60 -2.39 2.83 24.14
N LYS A 61 -3.36 1.96 23.80
CA LYS A 61 -3.12 0.80 22.93
C LYS A 61 -3.33 1.11 21.45
N ILE A 62 -4.00 2.22 21.13
CA ILE A 62 -4.22 2.70 19.75
C ILE A 62 -2.92 2.69 18.92
N PRO A 63 -1.79 3.28 19.36
CA PRO A 63 -0.56 3.31 18.55
C PRO A 63 0.04 1.92 18.29
N VAL A 64 -0.08 1.00 19.26
CA VAL A 64 0.42 -0.38 19.12
C VAL A 64 -0.41 -1.14 18.09
N TRP A 65 -1.74 -1.00 18.18
CA TRP A 65 -2.66 -1.68 17.27
C TRP A 65 -2.54 -1.15 15.84
N LEU A 66 -2.45 0.16 15.65
CA LEU A 66 -2.18 0.80 14.36
C LEU A 66 -0.88 0.30 13.74
N ARG A 67 0.20 0.24 14.53
CA ARG A 67 1.49 -0.27 14.08
C ARG A 67 1.38 -1.73 13.64
N GLN A 68 0.69 -2.57 14.41
CA GLN A 68 0.49 -3.97 14.08
C GLN A 68 -0.33 -4.16 12.80
N MET A 69 -1.44 -3.44 12.64
CA MET A 69 -2.27 -3.50 11.43
C MET A 69 -1.50 -3.10 10.18
N LYS A 70 -0.76 -1.98 10.23
CA LYS A 70 0.10 -1.53 9.13
C LYS A 70 1.10 -2.61 8.75
N TRP A 71 1.75 -3.23 9.73
CA TRP A 71 2.70 -4.32 9.50
C TRP A 71 2.06 -5.55 8.88
N GLN A 72 0.90 -5.98 9.38
CA GLN A 72 0.17 -7.13 8.83
C GLN A 72 -0.27 -6.89 7.39
N MET A 73 -0.76 -5.68 7.08
CA MET A 73 -1.15 -5.31 5.72
C MET A 73 0.04 -5.28 4.77
N LEU A 74 1.14 -4.61 5.15
CA LEU A 74 2.37 -4.59 4.37
C LEU A 74 2.94 -6.00 4.17
N ARG A 75 2.86 -6.87 5.19
CA ARG A 75 3.28 -8.27 5.10
C ARG A 75 2.44 -9.04 4.08
N LYS A 76 1.11 -8.86 4.06
CA LYS A 76 0.22 -9.48 3.07
C LYS A 76 0.54 -8.99 1.65
N LEU A 77 0.77 -7.69 1.47
CA LEU A 77 1.14 -7.11 0.18
C LEU A 77 2.50 -7.62 -0.31
N ARG A 78 3.53 -7.65 0.56
CA ARG A 78 4.85 -8.21 0.24
C ARG A 78 4.78 -9.69 -0.11
N ALA A 79 4.01 -10.48 0.65
CA ALA A 79 3.81 -11.90 0.38
C ALA A 79 3.13 -12.14 -0.98
N ARG A 80 2.08 -11.36 -1.30
CA ARG A 80 1.39 -11.42 -2.59
C ARG A 80 2.32 -11.01 -3.74
N LYS A 81 3.11 -9.95 -3.57
CA LYS A 81 4.10 -9.50 -4.57
C LYS A 81 5.16 -10.58 -4.82
N ARG A 82 5.69 -11.21 -3.76
CA ARG A 82 6.67 -12.31 -3.90
C ARG A 82 6.07 -13.52 -4.61
N ARG A 83 4.87 -13.96 -4.26
CA ARG A 83 4.20 -15.07 -4.98
C ARG A 83 3.99 -14.74 -6.46
N LYS A 84 3.51 -13.54 -6.78
CA LYS A 84 3.29 -13.12 -8.17
C LYS A 84 4.59 -13.14 -8.98
N HIS A 85 5.68 -12.64 -8.40
CA HIS A 85 6.97 -12.63 -9.08
C HIS A 85 7.53 -14.04 -9.29
N GLN A 86 7.41 -14.92 -8.29
CA GLN A 86 7.82 -16.31 -8.41
C GLN A 86 7.05 -17.04 -9.52
N VAL A 87 5.72 -16.86 -9.62
CA VAL A 87 4.90 -17.48 -10.67
C VAL A 87 5.24 -16.92 -12.05
N SER A 88 5.43 -15.61 -12.21
CA SER A 88 5.83 -15.00 -13.48
C SER A 88 7.14 -15.59 -14.01
N TYR A 89 8.13 -15.72 -13.14
CA TYR A 89 9.44 -16.29 -13.48
C TYR A 89 9.34 -17.74 -13.99
N PHE A 90 8.54 -18.58 -13.32
CA PHE A 90 8.31 -19.96 -13.79
C PHE A 90 7.59 -20.02 -15.13
N ILE A 91 6.62 -19.14 -15.38
CA ILE A 91 5.90 -19.07 -16.66
C ILE A 91 6.85 -18.65 -17.79
N GLU A 92 7.69 -17.64 -17.57
CA GLU A 92 8.69 -17.18 -18.54
C GLU A 92 9.67 -18.31 -18.92
N LEU A 93 10.17 -19.05 -17.92
CA LEU A 93 11.09 -20.18 -18.13
C LEU A 93 10.40 -21.31 -18.92
N ALA A 94 9.14 -21.62 -18.61
CA ALA A 94 8.37 -22.63 -19.33
C ALA A 94 8.17 -22.28 -20.82
N ILE A 95 7.90 -21.00 -21.13
CA ILE A 95 7.75 -20.54 -22.53
C ILE A 95 9.05 -20.72 -23.30
N ILE A 96 10.20 -20.35 -22.72
CA ILE A 96 11.51 -20.52 -23.37
C ILE A 96 11.78 -21.99 -23.72
N VAL A 97 11.53 -22.90 -22.78
CA VAL A 97 11.74 -24.35 -23.00
C VAL A 97 10.86 -24.88 -24.12
N ILE A 98 9.59 -24.46 -24.17
CA ILE A 98 8.64 -24.87 -25.21
C ILE A 98 9.11 -24.38 -26.59
N VAL A 99 9.54 -23.14 -26.70
CA VAL A 99 10.04 -22.58 -27.98
C VAL A 99 11.26 -23.35 -28.48
N VAL A 100 12.21 -23.68 -27.60
CA VAL A 100 13.40 -24.47 -27.95
C VAL A 100 13.01 -25.88 -28.42
N LEU A 101 12.06 -26.52 -27.76
CA LEU A 101 11.54 -27.84 -28.18
C LEU A 101 10.89 -27.78 -29.56
N PHE A 102 10.10 -26.75 -29.85
CA PHE A 102 9.49 -26.57 -31.17
C PHE A 102 10.55 -26.38 -32.28
N ILE A 103 11.62 -25.63 -32.01
CA ILE A 103 12.71 -25.46 -32.96
C ILE A 103 13.44 -26.78 -33.23
N MET A 104 13.75 -27.55 -32.17
CA MET A 104 14.36 -28.88 -32.28
C MET A 104 13.49 -29.84 -33.10
N LEU A 105 12.19 -29.89 -32.82
CA LEU A 105 11.25 -30.73 -33.56
C LEU A 105 11.13 -30.29 -35.02
N GLY A 106 11.03 -28.99 -35.29
CA GLY A 106 10.97 -28.46 -36.65
C GLY A 106 12.23 -28.79 -37.46
N ALA A 107 13.41 -28.63 -36.85
CA ALA A 107 14.67 -29.02 -37.46
C ALA A 107 14.72 -30.52 -37.75
N PHE A 108 14.36 -31.36 -36.77
CA PHE A 108 14.32 -32.82 -36.93
C PHE A 108 13.43 -33.25 -38.09
N TRP A 109 12.22 -32.70 -38.18
CA TRP A 109 11.28 -32.98 -39.26
C TRP A 109 11.82 -32.52 -40.63
N ALA A 110 12.47 -31.36 -40.70
CA ALA A 110 13.10 -30.87 -41.92
C ALA A 110 14.24 -31.80 -42.38
N TYR A 111 15.11 -32.25 -41.46
CA TYR A 111 16.16 -33.22 -41.77
C TYR A 111 15.59 -34.55 -42.24
N HIS A 112 14.60 -35.09 -41.54
CA HIS A 112 13.96 -36.35 -41.92
C HIS A 112 13.38 -36.25 -43.33
N PHE A 113 12.60 -35.21 -43.62
CA PHE A 113 12.00 -35.01 -44.95
C PHE A 113 13.03 -34.84 -46.07
N MET A 114 14.17 -34.20 -45.78
CA MET A 114 15.24 -33.97 -46.75
C MET A 114 16.11 -35.21 -46.96
N SER A 115 16.24 -36.08 -45.95
CA SER A 115 16.97 -37.36 -46.04
C SER A 115 16.18 -38.49 -46.69
N HIS A 116 14.85 -38.36 -46.76
CA HIS A 116 13.94 -39.39 -47.30
C HIS A 116 13.45 -39.08 -48.73
N LYS A 117 14.02 -38.04 -49.37
CA LYS A 117 14.00 -37.78 -50.82
C LYS A 117 15.34 -38.21 -51.42
#